data_AF-A0A2B2CDH6-F1
#
_entry.id   AF-A0A2B2CDH6-F1
#
_cell.length_a   1.000
_cell.length_b   1.000
_cell.length_c   1.000
_cell.angle_alpha   90.00
_cell.angle_beta   90.00
_cell.angle_gamma   90.00
#
_symmetry.space_group_name_H-M   'P 1'
#
loop_
_entity.id
_entity.type
_entity.pdbx_description
1 polymer ?
#
loop_
_entity_poly.entity_id
_entity_poly.type
_entity_poly.pdbx_seq_one_letter_code
_entity_poly.pdbx_strand_id
1 'polypeptide(L)'
;MNLEGLTEKVTKGRWKTVYYEDRSGEIVAKKCRGDCGEVKALDEFSERNDKYTIGGRESKCKKCMAELTRKWRTNNNERNREYQRKWHEENRDYHIELNKEWRKNNPEYRRKYREENKERVKEVEQKYYKENKERIAENARNWYQNNKDHYIKAKQEYRKNNPDKVALIKQRRRARKISLPDDFTSEQMEVTLSWFGGCALTGDDGDYHWDHVIPIATGNGGTTFGNMAPLRSDLNISKNSANIFEWFEANRQRFKLEQWRFDRLIEWLASANAMSFEEYRAYVYECHANPNEINDAKAN
;
A
#
# COMPACT_ATOMS: atom_id res chain seq x y z
N MET A 1 45.63 47.95 -2.05
CA MET A 1 46.47 47.64 -3.23
C MET A 1 47.71 48.52 -3.17
N ASN A 2 48.91 47.99 -3.43
CA ASN A 2 50.10 48.83 -3.57
C ASN A 2 50.03 49.56 -4.93
N LEU A 3 50.17 50.88 -4.92
CA LEU A 3 50.09 51.73 -6.11
C LEU A 3 51.47 52.21 -6.60
N GLU A 4 52.55 51.80 -5.93
CA GLU A 4 53.92 52.15 -6.32
C GLU A 4 54.23 51.71 -7.76
N GLY A 5 54.66 52.65 -8.60
CA GLY A 5 55.03 52.39 -9.99
C GLY A 5 53.85 52.29 -10.97
N LEU A 6 52.62 52.56 -10.55
CA LEU A 6 51.45 52.65 -11.42
C LEU A 6 51.17 54.10 -11.83
N THR A 7 50.69 54.30 -13.06
CA THR A 7 50.29 55.62 -13.57
C THR A 7 48.79 55.80 -13.38
N GLU A 8 48.39 56.81 -12.60
CA GLU A 8 46.98 57.18 -12.45
C GLU A 8 46.44 57.89 -13.70
N LYS A 9 45.29 57.46 -14.18
CA LYS A 9 44.57 58.08 -15.30
C LYS A 9 43.09 58.28 -14.95
N VAL A 10 42.49 59.26 -15.63
CA VAL A 10 41.08 59.60 -15.47
C VAL A 10 40.39 59.66 -16.82
N THR A 11 39.27 58.96 -16.96
CA THR A 11 38.50 58.97 -18.21
C THR A 11 37.94 60.36 -18.52
N LYS A 12 37.99 60.75 -19.80
CA LYS A 12 37.36 61.97 -20.30
C LYS A 12 35.87 61.70 -20.55
N GLY A 13 34.97 62.51 -19.99
CA GLY A 13 33.53 62.38 -20.19
C GLY A 13 32.70 62.80 -18.97
N ARG A 14 31.37 62.73 -19.11
CA ARG A 14 30.40 63.10 -18.05
C ARG A 14 30.65 62.35 -16.74
N TRP A 15 31.08 61.10 -16.85
CA TRP A 15 31.37 60.25 -15.71
C TRP A 15 32.86 59.95 -15.68
N LYS A 16 33.62 60.62 -14.81
CA LYS A 16 35.06 60.41 -14.63
C LYS A 16 35.35 59.13 -13.82
N THR A 17 36.07 58.15 -14.37
CA THR A 17 36.58 56.97 -13.66
C THR A 17 38.08 57.12 -13.46
N VAL A 18 38.56 56.91 -12.24
CA VAL A 18 39.99 56.79 -11.96
C VAL A 18 40.42 55.34 -12.18
N TYR A 19 41.49 55.14 -12.96
CA TYR A 19 42.07 53.83 -13.26
C TYR A 19 43.60 53.92 -13.32
N TYR A 20 44.27 52.78 -13.18
CA TYR A 20 45.71 52.70 -13.06
C TYR A 20 46.26 51.76 -14.12
N GLU A 21 47.29 52.23 -14.82
CA GLU A 21 48.05 51.45 -15.79
C GLU A 21 49.42 51.08 -15.21
N ASP A 22 49.93 49.91 -15.60
CA ASP A 22 51.30 49.51 -15.30
C ASP A 22 52.32 50.13 -16.28
N ARG A 23 53.58 49.73 -16.18
CA ARG A 23 54.67 50.23 -17.06
C ARG A 23 54.49 49.84 -18.53
N SER A 24 53.67 48.83 -18.84
CA SER A 24 53.36 48.37 -20.20
C SER A 24 52.15 49.09 -20.81
N GLY A 25 51.43 49.88 -20.00
CA GLY A 25 50.19 50.55 -20.41
C GLY A 25 48.94 49.68 -20.24
N GLU A 26 49.06 48.51 -19.61
CA GLU A 26 47.91 47.65 -19.32
C GLU A 26 47.17 48.16 -18.08
N ILE A 27 45.84 48.19 -18.16
CA ILE A 27 45.00 48.62 -17.04
C ILE A 27 44.98 47.49 -16.01
N VAL A 28 45.54 47.73 -14.82
CA VAL A 28 45.64 46.71 -13.75
C VAL A 28 44.68 46.95 -12.60
N ALA A 29 44.21 48.19 -12.42
CA ALA A 29 43.31 48.54 -11.33
C ALA A 29 42.38 49.69 -11.69
N LYS A 30 41.26 49.78 -10.97
CA LYS A 30 40.37 50.93 -11.06
C LYS A 30 39.65 51.22 -9.76
N LYS A 31 39.24 52.47 -9.61
CA LYS A 31 38.41 52.92 -8.51
C LYS A 31 36.99 52.39 -8.66
N CYS A 32 36.52 51.68 -7.65
CA CYS A 32 35.15 51.18 -7.61
C CYS A 32 34.15 52.34 -7.60
N ARG A 33 33.14 52.29 -8.47
CA ARG A 33 32.01 53.23 -8.49
C ARG A 33 30.84 52.79 -7.62
N GLY A 34 31.06 51.81 -6.75
CA GLY A 34 30.13 51.41 -5.71
C GLY A 34 30.38 52.18 -4.43
N ASP A 35 29.62 51.84 -3.39
CA ASP A 35 29.64 52.52 -2.10
C ASP A 35 31.02 52.48 -1.42
N CYS A 36 31.88 51.49 -1.75
CA CYS A 36 33.21 51.39 -1.15
C CYS A 36 34.21 52.45 -1.65
N GLY A 37 34.08 52.95 -2.89
CA GLY A 37 34.99 53.95 -3.45
C GLY A 37 36.48 53.57 -3.55
N GLU A 38 36.87 52.36 -3.11
CA GLU A 38 38.25 51.87 -3.07
C GLU A 38 38.87 51.64 -4.45
N VAL A 39 40.18 51.82 -4.55
CA VAL A 39 40.99 51.37 -5.70
C VAL A 39 41.28 49.89 -5.53
N LYS A 40 40.86 49.11 -6.53
CA LYS A 40 40.90 47.64 -6.50
C LYS A 40 41.50 47.11 -7.81
N ALA A 41 42.15 45.96 -7.73
CA ALA A 41 42.64 45.25 -8.90
C ALA A 41 41.46 44.87 -9.82
N LEU A 42 41.70 44.77 -11.13
CA LEU A 42 40.62 44.50 -12.11
C LEU A 42 39.90 43.17 -11.89
N ASP A 43 40.56 42.17 -11.31
CA ASP A 43 40.00 40.85 -11.01
C ASP A 43 38.96 40.87 -9.87
N GLU A 44 38.98 41.90 -9.02
CA GLU A 44 37.95 42.16 -8.01
C GLU A 44 36.63 42.67 -8.62
N PHE A 45 36.60 42.88 -9.94
CA PHE A 45 35.42 43.26 -10.71
C PHE A 45 34.98 42.10 -11.61
N SER A 46 33.68 41.92 -11.78
CA SER A 46 33.14 40.92 -12.71
C SER A 46 33.42 41.33 -14.15
N GLU A 47 33.63 40.34 -15.01
CA GLU A 47 33.80 40.56 -16.44
C GLU A 47 32.51 41.07 -17.07
N ARG A 48 32.67 41.96 -18.03
CA ARG A 48 31.57 42.52 -18.80
C ARG A 48 31.99 42.62 -20.25
N ASN A 49 31.22 41.98 -21.12
CA ASN A 49 31.43 42.03 -22.56
C ASN A 49 30.89 43.35 -23.14
N ASP A 50 31.53 44.45 -22.77
CA ASP A 50 31.17 45.80 -23.17
C ASP A 50 32.43 46.63 -23.40
N LYS A 51 32.68 46.96 -24.67
CA LYS A 51 33.88 47.67 -25.13
C LYS A 51 34.03 49.08 -24.53
N TYR A 52 32.97 49.63 -23.96
CA TYR A 52 33.00 50.95 -23.32
C TYR A 52 33.41 50.88 -21.84
N THR A 53 33.59 49.67 -21.29
CA THR A 53 34.01 49.51 -19.90
C THR A 53 35.52 49.42 -19.74
N ILE A 54 36.01 50.08 -18.70
CA ILE A 54 37.43 50.13 -18.37
C ILE A 54 37.90 48.72 -17.98
N GLY A 55 38.82 48.19 -18.80
CA GLY A 55 39.42 46.87 -18.66
C GLY A 55 38.47 45.70 -18.94
N GLY A 56 37.33 45.91 -19.62
CA GLY A 56 36.33 44.84 -19.84
C GLY A 56 35.68 44.34 -18.55
N ARG A 57 35.64 45.19 -17.52
CA ARG A 57 35.17 44.86 -16.17
C ARG A 57 34.02 45.77 -15.76
N GLU A 58 33.13 45.26 -14.91
CA GLU A 58 32.06 46.04 -14.27
C GLU A 58 32.56 47.28 -13.54
N SER A 59 31.72 48.30 -13.42
CA SER A 59 32.09 49.58 -12.78
C SER A 59 32.15 49.51 -11.25
N LYS A 60 31.45 48.52 -10.66
CA LYS A 60 31.41 48.25 -9.22
C LYS A 60 32.09 46.92 -8.94
N CYS A 61 32.82 46.82 -7.83
CA CYS A 61 33.49 45.59 -7.45
C CYS A 61 32.48 44.49 -7.10
N LYS A 62 32.92 43.23 -7.12
CA LYS A 62 32.10 42.05 -6.81
C LYS A 62 31.35 42.19 -5.47
N LYS A 63 32.01 42.74 -4.44
CA LYS A 63 31.39 42.99 -3.11
C LYS A 63 30.25 44.00 -3.19
N CYS A 64 30.47 45.16 -3.81
CA CYS A 64 29.43 46.17 -4.00
C CYS A 64 28.25 45.65 -4.84
N MET A 65 28.52 44.82 -5.86
CA MET A 65 27.46 44.18 -6.66
C MET A 65 26.67 43.14 -5.88
N ALA A 66 27.33 42.36 -5.03
CA ALA A 66 26.67 41.39 -4.15
C ALA A 66 25.75 42.10 -3.13
N GLU A 67 26.21 43.19 -2.52
CA GLU A 67 25.40 44.00 -1.60
C GLU A 67 24.20 44.64 -2.29
N LEU A 68 24.39 45.19 -3.49
CA LEU A 68 23.30 45.74 -4.30
C LEU A 68 22.27 44.67 -4.65
N THR A 69 22.71 43.48 -5.04
CA THR A 69 21.85 42.34 -5.34
C THR A 69 21.08 41.88 -4.09
N ARG A 70 21.74 41.83 -2.92
CA ARG A 70 21.11 41.49 -1.65
C ARG A 70 20.01 42.51 -1.29
N LYS A 71 20.31 43.81 -1.35
CA LYS A 71 19.33 44.89 -1.11
C LYS A 71 18.15 44.77 -2.06
N TRP A 72 18.39 44.52 -3.35
CA TRP A 72 17.32 44.33 -4.34
C TRP A 72 16.44 43.11 -4.01
N ARG A 73 17.04 41.96 -3.67
CA ARG A 73 16.30 40.75 -3.29
C ARG A 73 15.45 40.96 -2.04
N THR A 74 16.00 41.63 -1.02
CA THR A 74 15.27 41.93 0.22
C THR A 74 14.09 42.86 -0.05
N ASN A 75 14.32 43.95 -0.78
CA ASN A 75 13.28 44.96 -1.04
C ASN A 75 12.20 44.49 -2.03
N ASN A 76 12.50 43.50 -2.89
CA ASN A 76 11.54 42.94 -3.84
C ASN A 76 11.04 41.55 -3.44
N ASN A 77 11.35 41.06 -2.23
CA ASN A 77 10.97 39.71 -1.80
C ASN A 77 9.45 39.52 -1.83
N GLU A 78 8.71 40.48 -1.28
CA GLU A 78 7.25 40.42 -1.22
C GLU A 78 6.63 40.50 -2.62
N ARG A 79 7.11 41.42 -3.46
CA ARG A 79 6.69 41.53 -4.86
C ARG A 79 6.95 40.24 -5.64
N ASN A 80 8.11 39.61 -5.45
CA ASN A 80 8.43 38.35 -6.11
C ASN A 80 7.56 37.20 -5.61
N ARG A 81 7.28 37.13 -4.30
CA ARG A 81 6.35 36.13 -3.74
C ARG A 81 4.93 36.32 -4.26
N GLU A 82 4.47 37.56 -4.34
CA GLU A 82 3.14 37.87 -4.90
C GLU A 82 3.06 37.51 -6.39
N TYR A 83 4.08 37.86 -7.17
CA TYR A 83 4.19 37.45 -8.56
C TYR A 83 4.16 35.92 -8.71
N GLN A 84 4.93 35.18 -7.90
CA GLN A 84 4.93 33.73 -7.90
C GLN A 84 3.56 33.15 -7.52
N ARG A 85 2.89 33.72 -6.51
CA ARG A 85 1.54 33.30 -6.11
C ARG A 85 0.54 33.48 -7.25
N LYS A 86 0.51 34.67 -7.87
CA LYS A 86 -0.37 34.96 -9.02
C LYS A 86 -0.08 34.01 -10.17
N TRP A 87 1.19 33.82 -10.50
CA TRP A 87 1.60 32.89 -11.55
C TRP A 87 1.14 31.45 -11.26
N HIS A 88 1.30 30.96 -10.03
CA HIS A 88 0.83 29.62 -9.65
C HIS A 88 -0.69 29.49 -9.64
N GLU A 89 -1.42 30.54 -9.28
CA GLU A 89 -2.89 30.56 -9.27
C GLU A 89 -3.44 30.56 -10.70
N GLU A 90 -2.92 31.45 -11.55
CA GLU A 90 -3.29 31.55 -12.97
C GLU A 90 -2.93 30.29 -13.76
N ASN A 91 -1.84 29.59 -13.38
CA ASN A 91 -1.37 28.37 -14.04
C ASN A 91 -1.70 27.10 -13.26
N ARG A 92 -2.58 27.17 -12.26
CA ARG A 92 -2.90 26.04 -11.38
C ARG A 92 -3.41 24.84 -12.18
N ASP A 93 -4.40 25.08 -13.03
CA ASP A 93 -5.05 24.02 -13.79
C ASP A 93 -4.13 23.45 -14.88
N TYR A 94 -3.31 24.30 -15.50
CA TYR A 94 -2.26 23.87 -16.42
C TYR A 94 -1.29 22.89 -15.75
N HIS A 95 -0.81 23.21 -14.54
CA HIS A 95 0.08 22.31 -13.81
C HIS A 95 -0.60 21.04 -13.31
N ILE A 96 -1.88 21.12 -12.90
CA ILE A 96 -2.66 19.93 -12.54
C ILE A 96 -2.75 18.97 -13.71
N GLU A 97 -3.10 19.47 -14.90
CA GLU A 97 -3.25 18.63 -16.09
C GLU A 97 -1.90 18.10 -16.57
N LEU A 98 -0.85 18.93 -16.59
CA LEU A 98 0.51 18.50 -16.89
C LEU A 98 0.99 17.38 -15.94
N ASN A 99 0.73 17.52 -14.64
CA ASN A 99 1.11 16.52 -13.65
C ASN A 99 0.29 15.22 -13.82
N LYS A 100 -1.00 15.35 -14.15
CA LYS A 100 -1.88 14.21 -14.43
C LYS A 100 -1.42 13.44 -15.68
N GLU A 101 -1.08 14.15 -16.74
CA GLU A 101 -0.54 13.56 -17.97
C GLU A 101 0.83 12.90 -17.73
N TRP A 102 1.72 13.58 -16.99
CA TRP A 102 2.99 13.00 -16.59
C TRP A 102 2.80 11.72 -15.77
N ARG A 103 1.87 11.70 -14.80
CA ARG A 103 1.56 10.50 -14.01
C ARG A 103 1.03 9.35 -14.87
N LYS A 104 0.19 9.66 -15.86
CA LYS A 104 -0.36 8.67 -16.81
C LYS A 104 0.73 8.06 -17.67
N ASN A 105 1.69 8.87 -18.12
CA ASN A 105 2.77 8.44 -19.00
C ASN A 105 3.98 7.87 -18.25
N ASN A 106 4.05 8.00 -16.92
CA ASN A 106 5.16 7.51 -16.09
C ASN A 106 4.67 6.60 -14.93
N PRO A 107 3.93 5.51 -15.22
CA PRO A 107 3.44 4.61 -14.17
C PRO A 107 4.58 3.88 -13.44
N GLU A 108 5.63 3.48 -14.16
CA GLU A 108 6.80 2.78 -13.60
C GLU A 108 7.57 3.63 -12.61
N TYR A 109 7.65 4.95 -12.83
CA TYR A 109 8.28 5.86 -11.87
C TYR A 109 7.58 5.81 -10.51
N ARG A 110 6.23 5.81 -10.51
CA ARG A 110 5.46 5.74 -9.26
C ARG A 110 5.67 4.41 -8.54
N ARG A 111 5.70 3.32 -9.30
CA ARG A 111 5.96 1.99 -8.74
C ARG A 111 7.34 1.96 -8.09
N LYS A 112 8.39 2.32 -8.83
CA LYS A 112 9.77 2.39 -8.33
C LYS A 112 9.89 3.30 -7.11
N TYR A 113 9.28 4.48 -7.14
CA TYR A 113 9.27 5.39 -6.00
C TYR A 113 8.60 4.76 -4.77
N ARG A 114 7.46 4.09 -4.93
CA ARG A 114 6.79 3.39 -3.81
C ARG A 114 7.62 2.24 -3.27
N GLU A 115 8.30 1.49 -4.12
CA GLU A 115 9.19 0.39 -3.72
C GLU A 115 10.41 0.93 -2.94
N GLU A 116 11.11 1.91 -3.49
CA GLU A 116 12.29 2.54 -2.87
C GLU A 116 11.96 3.32 -1.58
N ASN A 117 10.73 3.83 -1.46
CA ASN A 117 10.29 4.64 -0.32
C ASN A 117 9.22 3.96 0.53
N LYS A 118 9.12 2.62 0.47
CA LYS A 118 8.05 1.85 1.11
C LYS A 118 7.84 2.22 2.58
N GLU A 119 8.91 2.27 3.36
CA GLU A 119 8.85 2.59 4.79
C GLU A 119 8.38 4.03 5.02
N ARG A 120 8.94 5.00 4.29
CA ARG A 120 8.52 6.40 4.39
C ARG A 120 7.05 6.59 4.01
N VAL A 121 6.58 5.91 2.97
CA VAL A 121 5.17 5.95 2.56
C VAL A 121 4.29 5.40 3.67
N LYS A 122 4.67 4.25 4.25
CA LYS A 122 3.95 3.61 5.35
C LYS A 122 3.89 4.50 6.60
N GLU A 123 5.00 5.13 6.99
CA GLU A 123 5.05 6.07 8.11
C GLU A 123 4.11 7.26 7.90
N VAL A 124 4.13 7.85 6.70
CA VAL A 124 3.25 8.98 6.35
C VAL A 124 1.78 8.55 6.37
N GLU A 125 1.45 7.38 5.81
CA GLU A 125 0.09 6.82 5.83
C GLU A 125 -0.38 6.54 7.25
N GLN A 126 0.48 5.98 8.12
CA GLN A 126 0.16 5.76 9.53
C GLN A 126 -0.10 7.07 10.27
N LYS A 127 0.76 8.08 10.06
CA LYS A 127 0.59 9.40 10.66
C LYS A 127 -0.72 10.04 10.21
N TYR A 128 -1.00 10.02 8.90
CA TYR A 128 -2.26 10.52 8.34
C TYR A 128 -3.46 9.80 8.95
N TYR A 129 -3.45 8.47 9.03
CA TYR A 129 -4.54 7.70 9.63
C TYR A 129 -4.74 8.06 11.10
N LYS A 130 -3.66 8.17 11.88
CA LYS A 130 -3.72 8.53 13.30
C LYS A 130 -4.30 9.93 13.52
N GLU A 131 -3.82 10.92 12.76
CA GLU A 131 -4.26 12.31 12.86
C GLU A 131 -5.69 12.53 12.33
N ASN A 132 -6.17 11.67 11.43
CA ASN A 132 -7.46 11.85 10.75
C ASN A 132 -8.45 10.71 11.04
N LYS A 133 -8.21 9.91 12.08
CA LYS A 133 -9.01 8.71 12.42
C LYS A 133 -10.50 9.03 12.53
N GLU A 134 -10.84 10.11 13.22
CA GLU A 134 -12.22 10.54 13.42
C GLU A 134 -12.88 10.95 12.12
N ARG A 135 -12.21 11.77 11.31
CA ARG A 135 -12.68 12.17 9.98
C ARG A 135 -12.89 10.97 9.06
N ILE A 136 -11.98 10.00 9.08
CA ILE A 136 -12.10 8.77 8.30
C ILE A 136 -13.33 7.96 8.75
N ALA A 137 -13.51 7.81 10.07
CA ALA A 137 -14.66 7.09 10.63
C ALA A 137 -15.99 7.82 10.35
N GLU A 138 -16.02 9.15 10.43
CA GLU A 138 -17.16 9.97 10.05
C GLU A 138 -17.49 9.82 8.56
N ASN A 139 -16.50 9.94 7.68
CA ASN A 139 -16.69 9.72 6.24
C ASN A 139 -17.24 8.32 5.94
N ALA A 140 -16.72 7.29 6.62
CA ALA A 140 -17.21 5.92 6.48
C ALA A 140 -18.67 5.78 6.95
N ARG A 141 -19.04 6.43 8.07
CA ARG A 141 -20.43 6.48 8.56
C ARG A 141 -21.35 7.20 7.59
N ASN A 142 -20.96 8.36 7.10
CA ASN A 142 -21.73 9.15 6.14
C ASN A 142 -21.91 8.39 4.82
N TRP A 143 -20.84 7.75 4.33
CA TRP A 143 -20.93 6.89 3.16
C TRP A 143 -21.92 5.74 3.38
N TYR A 144 -21.83 5.04 4.51
CA TYR A 144 -22.76 3.94 4.83
C TYR A 144 -24.20 4.42 4.94
N GLN A 145 -24.47 5.55 5.61
CA GLN A 145 -25.82 6.11 5.74
C GLN A 145 -26.41 6.46 4.37
N ASN A 146 -25.63 7.13 3.52
CA ASN A 146 -26.06 7.54 2.18
C ASN A 146 -26.19 6.36 1.20
N ASN A 147 -25.53 5.24 1.46
CA ASN A 147 -25.52 4.06 0.59
C ASN A 147 -26.14 2.82 1.27
N LYS A 148 -26.89 3.01 2.36
CA LYS A 148 -27.37 1.92 3.23
C LYS A 148 -28.19 0.89 2.45
N ASP A 149 -29.14 1.36 1.67
CA ASP A 149 -30.06 0.49 0.92
C ASP A 149 -29.32 -0.28 -0.19
N HIS A 150 -28.39 0.39 -0.88
CA HIS A 150 -27.54 -0.25 -1.88
C HIS A 150 -26.66 -1.32 -1.24
N TYR A 151 -26.02 -1.02 -0.11
CA TYR A 151 -25.21 -1.98 0.64
C TYR A 151 -26.02 -3.20 1.11
N ILE A 152 -27.22 -2.97 1.67
CA ILE A 152 -28.11 -4.06 2.13
C ILE A 152 -28.53 -4.94 0.94
N LYS A 153 -28.97 -4.34 -0.16
CA LYS A 153 -29.35 -5.07 -1.38
C LYS A 153 -28.19 -5.88 -1.94
N ALA A 154 -27.01 -5.28 -2.09
CA ALA A 154 -25.82 -5.99 -2.56
C ALA A 154 -25.45 -7.17 -1.65
N LYS A 155 -25.57 -7.00 -0.33
CA LYS A 155 -25.32 -8.07 0.64
C LYS A 155 -26.36 -9.19 0.59
N GLN A 156 -27.64 -8.86 0.38
CA GLN A 156 -28.70 -9.84 0.18
C GLN A 156 -28.47 -10.64 -1.11
N GLU A 157 -28.15 -9.96 -2.20
CA GLU A 157 -27.85 -10.57 -3.50
C GLU A 157 -26.63 -11.49 -3.41
N TYR A 158 -25.55 -11.04 -2.77
CA TYR A 158 -24.38 -11.89 -2.52
C TYR A 158 -24.74 -13.16 -1.75
N ARG A 159 -25.55 -13.05 -0.69
CA ARG A 159 -25.98 -14.22 0.10
C ARG A 159 -26.85 -15.18 -0.69
N LYS A 160 -27.74 -14.65 -1.54
CA LYS A 160 -28.61 -15.45 -2.40
C LYS A 160 -27.80 -16.21 -3.46
N ASN A 161 -26.80 -15.56 -4.06
CA ASN A 161 -26.01 -16.13 -5.15
C ASN A 161 -24.79 -16.93 -4.68
N ASN A 162 -24.45 -16.87 -3.38
CA ASN A 162 -23.29 -17.57 -2.82
C ASN A 162 -23.63 -18.28 -1.49
N PRO A 163 -24.65 -19.16 -1.46
CA PRO A 163 -25.08 -19.82 -0.23
C PRO A 163 -23.96 -20.64 0.42
N ASP A 164 -23.17 -21.38 -0.37
CA ASP A 164 -22.11 -22.26 0.15
C ASP A 164 -20.95 -21.44 0.76
N LYS A 165 -20.56 -20.34 0.12
CA LYS A 165 -19.53 -19.44 0.66
C LYS A 165 -19.98 -18.80 1.98
N VAL A 166 -21.27 -18.47 2.09
CA VAL A 166 -21.85 -17.95 3.34
C VAL A 166 -21.91 -19.03 4.41
N ALA A 167 -22.25 -20.27 4.06
CA ALA A 167 -22.22 -21.41 4.98
C ALA A 167 -20.80 -21.65 5.50
N LEU A 168 -19.80 -21.66 4.61
CA LEU A 168 -18.39 -21.81 4.97
C LEU A 168 -17.93 -20.72 5.96
N ILE A 169 -18.27 -19.45 5.71
CA ILE A 169 -17.93 -18.35 6.64
C ILE A 169 -18.48 -18.62 8.04
N LYS A 170 -19.71 -19.16 8.15
CA LYS A 170 -20.31 -19.50 9.45
C LYS A 170 -19.60 -20.68 10.11
N GLN A 171 -19.21 -21.71 9.35
CA GLN A 171 -18.49 -22.87 9.84
C GLN A 171 -17.10 -22.48 10.37
N ARG A 172 -16.34 -21.72 9.57
CA ARG A 172 -15.04 -21.18 9.98
C ARG A 172 -15.13 -20.36 11.27
N ARG A 173 -16.13 -19.48 11.37
CA ARG A 173 -16.40 -18.71 12.60
C ARG A 173 -16.63 -19.63 13.82
N ARG A 174 -17.34 -20.75 13.65
CA ARG A 174 -17.59 -21.71 14.76
C ARG A 174 -16.30 -22.36 15.23
N ALA A 175 -15.46 -22.84 14.32
CA ALA A 175 -14.15 -23.41 14.65
C ALA A 175 -13.25 -22.37 15.35
N ARG A 176 -13.16 -21.16 14.80
CA ARG A 176 -12.36 -20.06 15.36
C ARG A 176 -12.78 -19.65 16.77
N LYS A 177 -14.09 -19.65 17.07
CA LYS A 177 -14.61 -19.28 18.40
C LYS A 177 -14.06 -20.18 19.50
N ILE A 178 -13.71 -21.41 19.16
CA ILE A 178 -13.16 -22.40 20.07
C ILE A 178 -11.70 -22.73 19.77
N SER A 179 -11.01 -21.82 19.06
CA SER A 179 -9.59 -21.89 18.74
C SER A 179 -9.17 -23.12 17.90
N LEU A 180 -10.09 -23.68 17.13
CA LEU A 180 -9.77 -24.72 16.15
C LEU A 180 -9.34 -24.12 14.80
N PRO A 181 -8.51 -24.85 14.02
CA PRO A 181 -8.14 -24.45 12.67
C PRO A 181 -9.38 -24.21 11.77
N ASP A 182 -9.31 -23.18 10.92
CA ASP A 182 -10.44 -22.76 10.07
C ASP A 182 -10.01 -22.31 8.65
N ASP A 183 -9.02 -23.01 8.09
CA ASP A 183 -8.34 -22.65 6.84
C ASP A 183 -9.04 -23.17 5.57
N PHE A 184 -10.09 -23.99 5.64
CA PHE A 184 -10.75 -24.59 4.46
C PHE A 184 -11.31 -23.56 3.47
N THR A 185 -10.74 -23.40 2.28
CA THR A 185 -11.01 -22.29 1.35
C THR A 185 -12.13 -22.57 0.35
N SER A 186 -12.67 -21.52 -0.29
CA SER A 186 -13.64 -21.67 -1.39
C SER A 186 -13.06 -22.45 -2.58
N GLU A 187 -11.76 -22.30 -2.86
CA GLU A 187 -11.06 -23.06 -3.91
C GLU A 187 -10.99 -24.54 -3.54
N GLN A 188 -10.67 -24.84 -2.27
CA GLN A 188 -10.69 -26.21 -1.76
C GLN A 188 -12.10 -26.81 -1.78
N MET A 189 -13.16 -26.04 -1.54
CA MET A 189 -14.54 -26.49 -1.73
C MET A 189 -14.79 -26.90 -3.19
N GLU A 190 -14.40 -26.06 -4.15
CA GLU A 190 -14.59 -26.32 -5.58
C GLU A 190 -13.83 -27.59 -6.01
N VAL A 191 -12.57 -27.74 -5.58
CA VAL A 191 -11.76 -28.94 -5.83
C VAL A 191 -12.41 -30.19 -5.22
N THR A 192 -12.85 -30.12 -3.96
CA THR A 192 -13.42 -31.27 -3.26
C THR A 192 -14.75 -31.68 -3.90
N LEU A 193 -15.63 -30.73 -4.22
CA LEU A 193 -16.91 -31.01 -4.86
C LEU A 193 -16.72 -31.60 -6.26
N SER A 194 -15.78 -31.05 -7.04
CA SER A 194 -15.42 -31.57 -8.37
C SER A 194 -14.90 -33.00 -8.30
N TRP A 195 -14.06 -33.32 -7.31
CA TRP A 195 -13.53 -34.66 -7.11
C TRP A 195 -14.62 -35.70 -6.81
N PHE A 196 -15.54 -35.38 -5.90
CA PHE A 196 -16.60 -36.31 -5.50
C PHE A 196 -17.80 -36.34 -6.46
N GLY A 197 -18.02 -35.26 -7.22
CA GLY A 197 -19.16 -35.10 -8.12
C GLY A 197 -20.50 -34.92 -7.41
N GLY A 198 -20.49 -34.48 -6.15
CA GLY A 198 -21.67 -34.39 -5.28
C GLY A 198 -21.36 -34.86 -3.87
N CYS A 199 -22.35 -35.45 -3.20
CA CYS A 199 -22.17 -36.08 -1.90
C CYS A 199 -21.09 -37.17 -1.95
N ALA A 200 -20.12 -37.13 -1.05
CA ALA A 200 -19.01 -38.08 -1.02
C ALA A 200 -19.48 -39.54 -0.86
N LEU A 201 -20.57 -39.78 -0.12
CA LEU A 201 -21.08 -41.13 0.17
C LEU A 201 -22.07 -41.67 -0.86
N THR A 202 -22.71 -40.83 -1.68
CA THR A 202 -23.75 -41.27 -2.64
C THR A 202 -23.46 -40.85 -4.08
N GLY A 203 -22.71 -39.76 -4.28
CA GLY A 203 -22.52 -39.10 -5.58
C GLY A 203 -23.70 -38.26 -6.03
N ASP A 204 -24.69 -38.06 -5.16
CA ASP A 204 -25.85 -37.20 -5.43
C ASP A 204 -25.41 -35.73 -5.45
N ASP A 205 -25.66 -35.02 -6.55
CA ASP A 205 -25.30 -33.62 -6.78
C ASP A 205 -26.43 -32.64 -6.40
N GLY A 206 -27.50 -33.14 -5.76
CA GLY A 206 -28.61 -32.36 -5.22
C GLY A 206 -28.27 -31.59 -3.94
N ASP A 207 -29.15 -31.65 -2.95
CA ASP A 207 -29.00 -30.89 -1.70
C ASP A 207 -27.93 -31.53 -0.79
N TYR A 208 -26.83 -30.80 -0.56
CA TYR A 208 -25.73 -31.24 0.30
C TYR A 208 -25.30 -30.15 1.28
N HIS A 209 -24.74 -30.59 2.39
CA HIS A 209 -24.08 -29.77 3.39
C HIS A 209 -22.59 -30.11 3.45
N TRP A 210 -21.77 -29.14 3.84
CA TRP A 210 -20.37 -29.38 4.19
C TRP A 210 -20.28 -29.91 5.62
N ASP A 211 -20.01 -31.20 5.76
CA ASP A 211 -19.90 -31.90 7.04
C ASP A 211 -18.51 -31.75 7.65
N HIS A 212 -18.47 -31.61 8.98
CA HIS A 212 -17.26 -31.81 9.77
C HIS A 212 -17.17 -33.29 10.13
N VAL A 213 -16.32 -34.04 9.42
CA VAL A 213 -16.20 -35.49 9.57
C VAL A 213 -15.89 -35.86 11.02
N ILE A 214 -14.89 -35.17 11.60
CA ILE A 214 -14.67 -35.05 13.03
C ILE A 214 -15.41 -33.78 13.51
N PRO A 215 -16.48 -33.90 14.31
CA PRO A 215 -17.29 -32.76 14.72
C PRO A 215 -16.48 -31.73 15.52
N ILE A 216 -16.77 -30.44 15.31
CA ILE A 216 -16.18 -29.33 16.11
C ILE A 216 -16.37 -29.56 17.63
N ALA A 217 -17.48 -30.20 18.02
CA ALA A 217 -17.80 -30.50 19.42
C ALA A 217 -16.81 -31.46 20.10
N THR A 218 -15.95 -32.16 19.35
CA THR A 218 -14.86 -32.96 19.94
C THR A 218 -13.69 -32.10 20.41
N GLY A 219 -13.59 -30.84 19.98
CA GLY A 219 -12.41 -30.01 20.24
C GLY A 219 -11.15 -30.49 19.51
N ASN A 220 -11.27 -31.44 18.57
CA ASN A 220 -10.16 -31.99 17.81
C ASN A 220 -10.25 -31.66 16.30
N GLY A 221 -11.47 -31.60 15.74
CA GLY A 221 -11.71 -31.37 14.31
C GLY A 221 -12.08 -29.93 13.95
N GLY A 222 -11.19 -29.22 13.24
CA GLY A 222 -11.44 -27.86 12.74
C GLY A 222 -12.23 -27.79 11.42
N THR A 223 -12.45 -26.57 10.89
CA THR A 223 -12.97 -26.36 9.54
C THR A 223 -11.81 -26.33 8.54
N THR A 224 -11.27 -27.52 8.23
CA THR A 224 -10.04 -27.69 7.44
C THR A 224 -10.25 -28.61 6.23
N PHE A 225 -9.33 -28.55 5.27
CA PHE A 225 -9.38 -29.40 4.08
C PHE A 225 -9.47 -30.90 4.40
N GLY A 226 -8.74 -31.35 5.42
CA GLY A 226 -8.75 -32.75 5.87
C GLY A 226 -9.90 -33.14 6.79
N ASN A 227 -10.89 -32.28 7.00
CA ASN A 227 -12.04 -32.57 7.88
C ASN A 227 -13.40 -32.19 7.27
N MET A 228 -13.42 -31.51 6.11
CA MET A 228 -14.64 -31.06 5.45
C MET A 228 -14.99 -31.97 4.27
N ALA A 229 -16.23 -32.46 4.23
CA ALA A 229 -16.72 -33.29 3.12
C ALA A 229 -18.14 -32.90 2.70
N PRO A 230 -18.48 -32.91 1.40
CA PRO A 230 -19.86 -32.71 0.96
C PRO A 230 -20.68 -33.97 1.27
N LEU A 231 -21.70 -33.85 2.10
CA LEU A 231 -22.65 -34.92 2.40
C LEU A 231 -24.06 -34.47 2.09
N ARG A 232 -24.88 -35.35 1.51
CA ARG A 232 -26.31 -35.10 1.33
C ARG A 232 -26.92 -34.68 2.67
N SER A 233 -27.82 -33.70 2.66
CA SER A 233 -28.25 -33.01 3.88
C SER A 233 -28.84 -33.95 4.95
N ASP A 234 -29.60 -34.96 4.54
CA ASP A 234 -30.16 -35.99 5.43
C ASP A 234 -29.09 -36.89 6.07
N LEU A 235 -28.02 -37.23 5.34
CA LEU A 235 -26.88 -37.99 5.84
C LEU A 235 -26.10 -37.17 6.87
N ASN A 236 -25.79 -35.91 6.56
CA ASN A 236 -25.14 -34.98 7.49
C ASN A 236 -25.98 -34.81 8.78
N ILE A 237 -27.29 -34.62 8.65
CA ILE A 237 -28.21 -34.51 9.80
C ILE A 237 -28.23 -35.81 10.62
N SER A 238 -28.26 -36.97 9.96
CA SER A 238 -28.27 -38.26 10.64
C SER A 238 -26.94 -38.57 11.32
N LYS A 239 -25.81 -38.18 10.73
CA LYS A 239 -24.46 -38.34 11.31
C LYS A 239 -24.31 -37.45 12.53
N ASN A 240 -24.68 -36.19 12.42
CA ASN A 240 -24.55 -35.20 13.49
C ASN A 240 -23.13 -35.24 14.10
N SER A 241 -23.02 -35.60 15.37
CA SER A 241 -21.78 -35.67 16.14
C SER A 241 -21.25 -37.09 16.30
N ALA A 242 -21.83 -38.07 15.62
CA ALA A 242 -21.38 -39.45 15.65
C ALA A 242 -20.03 -39.62 14.93
N ASN A 243 -19.26 -40.60 15.38
CA ASN A 243 -18.08 -41.08 14.69
C ASN A 243 -18.47 -41.60 13.30
N ILE A 244 -17.79 -41.14 12.25
CA ILE A 244 -18.15 -41.44 10.85
C ILE A 244 -18.09 -42.94 10.54
N PHE A 245 -17.16 -43.69 11.15
CA PHE A 245 -17.02 -45.13 10.94
C PHE A 245 -18.17 -45.91 11.59
N GLU A 246 -18.47 -45.61 12.85
CA GLU A 246 -19.58 -46.24 13.58
C GLU A 246 -20.93 -45.90 12.93
N TRP A 247 -21.12 -44.63 12.57
CA TRP A 247 -22.34 -44.17 11.91
C TRP A 247 -22.54 -44.84 10.56
N PHE A 248 -21.48 -44.97 9.76
CA PHE A 248 -21.56 -45.61 8.46
C PHE A 248 -21.97 -47.08 8.60
N GLU A 249 -21.30 -47.86 9.46
CA GLU A 249 -21.66 -49.27 9.63
C GLU A 249 -23.09 -49.46 10.14
N ALA A 250 -23.53 -48.60 11.07
CA ALA A 250 -24.89 -48.65 11.60
C ALA A 250 -25.97 -48.26 10.56
N ASN A 251 -25.64 -47.43 9.56
CA ASN A 251 -26.64 -46.81 8.69
C ASN A 251 -26.48 -47.12 7.19
N ARG A 252 -25.40 -47.78 6.76
CA ARG A 252 -25.12 -48.09 5.34
C ARG A 252 -26.24 -48.88 4.68
N GLN A 253 -26.85 -49.84 5.37
CA GLN A 253 -27.98 -50.61 4.82
C GLN A 253 -29.24 -49.74 4.68
N ARG A 254 -29.51 -48.91 5.69
CA ARG A 254 -30.66 -48.00 5.71
C ARG A 254 -30.62 -46.98 4.57
N PHE A 255 -29.45 -46.39 4.34
CA PHE A 255 -29.27 -45.36 3.30
C PHE A 255 -28.76 -45.92 1.96
N LYS A 256 -28.56 -47.24 1.85
CA LYS A 256 -28.00 -47.92 0.67
C LYS A 256 -26.65 -47.32 0.26
N LEU A 257 -25.75 -47.16 1.24
CA LEU A 257 -24.42 -46.61 1.03
C LEU A 257 -23.46 -47.73 0.62
N GLU A 258 -22.68 -47.45 -0.42
CA GLU A 258 -21.70 -48.36 -0.98
C GLU A 258 -20.35 -48.23 -0.25
N GLN A 259 -19.72 -49.38 0.08
CA GLN A 259 -18.44 -49.41 0.79
C GLN A 259 -17.35 -48.60 0.06
N TRP A 260 -17.24 -48.77 -1.25
CA TRP A 260 -16.17 -48.14 -2.03
C TRP A 260 -16.24 -46.60 -2.01
N ARG A 261 -17.44 -46.01 -1.86
CA ARG A 261 -17.59 -44.54 -1.72
C ARG A 261 -17.13 -44.07 -0.35
N PHE A 262 -17.42 -44.85 0.69
CA PHE A 262 -16.91 -44.59 2.02
C PHE A 262 -15.39 -44.70 2.05
N ASP A 263 -14.82 -45.78 1.51
CA ASP A 263 -13.36 -45.97 1.46
C ASP A 263 -12.69 -44.81 0.72
N ARG A 264 -13.24 -44.41 -0.44
CA ARG A 264 -12.77 -43.26 -1.22
C ARG A 264 -12.82 -41.94 -0.43
N LEU A 265 -13.85 -41.71 0.39
CA LEU A 265 -13.92 -40.54 1.27
C LEU A 265 -12.83 -40.58 2.34
N ILE A 266 -12.64 -41.74 2.99
CA ILE A 266 -11.64 -41.89 4.04
C ILE A 266 -10.23 -41.77 3.47
N GLU A 267 -9.94 -42.35 2.32
CA GLU A 267 -8.64 -42.20 1.62
C GLU A 267 -8.32 -40.74 1.28
N TRP A 268 -9.33 -39.98 0.83
CA TRP A 268 -9.20 -38.55 0.56
C TRP A 268 -8.83 -37.77 1.82
N LEU A 269 -9.57 -37.99 2.92
CA LEU A 269 -9.33 -37.31 4.19
C LEU A 269 -8.00 -37.72 4.80
N ALA A 270 -7.64 -39.01 4.75
CA ALA A 270 -6.36 -39.52 5.21
C ALA A 270 -5.22 -38.85 4.45
N SER A 271 -5.29 -38.81 3.12
CA SER A 271 -4.30 -38.13 2.27
C SER A 271 -4.18 -36.64 2.59
N ALA A 272 -5.30 -35.95 2.81
CA ALA A 272 -5.33 -34.53 3.19
C ALA A 272 -4.68 -34.26 4.56
N ASN A 273 -4.59 -35.26 5.43
CA ASN A 273 -3.91 -35.20 6.73
C ASN A 273 -2.52 -35.88 6.72
N ALA A 274 -2.01 -36.28 5.55
CA ALA A 274 -0.76 -37.04 5.42
C ALA A 274 -0.72 -38.33 6.27
N MET A 275 -1.86 -39.03 6.34
CA MET A 275 -2.04 -40.29 7.05
C MET A 275 -2.40 -41.42 6.07
N SER A 276 -2.08 -42.65 6.45
CA SER A 276 -2.70 -43.83 5.87
C SER A 276 -4.16 -43.98 6.32
N PHE A 277 -4.89 -44.88 5.65
CA PHE A 277 -6.28 -45.18 6.00
C PHE A 277 -6.45 -45.58 7.48
N GLU A 278 -5.62 -46.50 7.97
CA GLU A 278 -5.74 -47.01 9.35
C GLU A 278 -5.26 -45.99 10.39
N GLU A 279 -4.26 -45.16 10.07
CA GLU A 279 -3.84 -44.05 10.93
C GLU A 279 -4.96 -43.01 11.06
N TYR A 280 -5.60 -42.63 9.95
CA TYR A 280 -6.71 -41.69 9.98
C TYR A 280 -7.90 -42.27 10.75
N ARG A 281 -8.20 -43.56 10.57
CA ARG A 281 -9.23 -44.26 11.33
C ARG A 281 -8.95 -44.19 12.83
N ALA A 282 -7.74 -44.58 13.25
CA ALA A 282 -7.33 -44.52 14.65
C ALA A 282 -7.43 -43.09 15.20
N TYR A 283 -6.99 -42.09 14.44
CA TYR A 283 -7.08 -40.68 14.80
C TYR A 283 -8.52 -40.21 15.01
N VAL A 284 -9.47 -40.59 14.13
CA VAL A 284 -10.88 -40.25 14.31
C VAL A 284 -11.44 -40.88 15.59
N TYR A 285 -11.15 -42.15 15.87
CA TYR A 285 -11.58 -42.77 17.13
C TYR A 285 -10.98 -42.06 18.35
N GLU A 286 -9.70 -41.71 18.32
CA GLU A 286 -9.03 -40.97 19.38
C GLU A 286 -9.69 -39.60 19.63
N CYS A 287 -10.03 -38.87 18.57
CA CYS A 287 -10.72 -37.58 18.67
C CYS A 287 -12.08 -37.68 19.39
N HIS A 288 -12.79 -38.79 19.21
CA HIS A 288 -14.08 -39.05 19.85
C HIS A 288 -13.94 -39.59 21.27
N ALA A 289 -12.92 -40.41 21.53
CA ALA A 289 -12.63 -40.97 22.85
C ALA A 289 -12.08 -39.92 23.83
N ASN A 290 -11.28 -38.97 23.32
CA ASN A 290 -10.62 -37.93 24.11
C ASN A 290 -10.96 -36.51 23.59
N PRO A 291 -12.18 -35.99 23.88
CA PRO A 291 -12.54 -34.63 23.50
C PRO A 291 -11.67 -33.58 24.22
N ASN A 292 -11.12 -32.62 23.48
CA ASN A 292 -10.38 -31.51 24.07
C ASN A 292 -11.31 -30.49 24.73
N GLU A 293 -10.82 -29.82 25.77
CA GLU A 293 -11.53 -28.74 26.43
C GLU A 293 -11.77 -27.55 25.47
N ILE A 294 -13.04 -27.17 25.35
CA ILE A 294 -13.50 -26.11 24.45
C ILE A 294 -13.49 -24.79 25.21
N ASN A 295 -12.44 -24.00 25.02
CA ASN A 295 -12.36 -22.65 25.55
C ASN A 295 -12.99 -21.65 24.57
N ASP A 296 -14.12 -21.06 24.96
CA ASP A 296 -14.79 -20.00 24.22
C ASP A 296 -13.91 -18.74 24.23
N ALA A 297 -13.05 -18.61 23.22
CA ALA A 297 -12.34 -17.37 22.97
C ALA A 297 -13.39 -16.33 22.60
N LYS A 298 -13.57 -15.31 23.45
CA LYS A 298 -14.41 -14.14 23.13
C LYS A 298 -13.87 -13.53 21.83
N ALA A 299 -14.53 -13.83 20.72
CA ALA A 299 -14.19 -13.31 19.42
C ALA A 299 -14.37 -11.79 19.45
N ASN A 300 -13.25 -11.05 19.42
CA ASN A 300 -13.20 -9.62 19.13
C ASN A 300 -13.57 -9.36 17.66
#